data_AF-A0A7C3VLC2-F1
#
_entry.id   AF-A0A7C3VLC2-F1
#
_cell.length_a   1.000
_cell.length_b   1.000
_cell.length_c   1.000
_cell.angle_alpha   90.00
_cell.angle_beta   90.00
_cell.angle_gamma   90.00
#
_symmetry.space_group_name_H-M   'P 1'
#
loop_
_entity.id
_entity.type
_entity.pdbx_description
1 polymer ?
#
loop_
_entity_poly.entity_id
_entity_poly.type
_entity_poly.pdbx_seq_one_letter_code
_entity_poly.pdbx_strand_id
1 'polypeptide(L)' 'MKLKDSESGGILRTYISPYLKKKYLNMLEVHNAMVRHACLESNAKFYSIATDTPLFDAFYQVVAKG' A
#
# COMPACT_ATOMS: atom_id res chain seq x y z
N MET A 1 -1.21 7.81 20.87
CA MET A 1 -0.44 6.56 21.00
C MET A 1 1.05 6.88 20.84
N LYS A 2 1.97 6.19 21.49
CA LYS A 2 3.43 6.38 21.29
C LYS A 2 3.99 4.97 21.09
N LEU A 3 4.62 4.73 19.94
CA LEU A 3 5.32 3.46 19.70
C LEU A 3 6.74 3.67 20.22
N LYS A 4 7.16 2.81 21.15
CA LYS A 4 8.53 2.79 21.65
C LYS A 4 9.30 1.78 20.82
N ASP A 5 10.34 2.25 20.16
CA ASP A 5 11.26 1.36 19.49
C ASP A 5 12.00 0.51 20.53
N SER A 6 12.02 -0.80 20.32
CA SER A 6 12.60 -1.76 21.25
C SER A 6 14.11 -1.84 21.10
N GLU A 7 14.64 -1.47 19.94
CA GLU A 7 16.05 -1.57 19.59
C GLU A 7 16.84 -0.32 20.01
N SER A 8 16.32 0.88 19.74
CA SER A 8 16.98 2.14 20.11
C SER A 8 16.43 2.82 21.38
N GLY A 9 15.27 2.38 21.88
CA GLY A 9 14.55 3.07 22.97
C GLY A 9 13.87 4.38 22.55
N GLY A 10 13.98 4.75 21.27
CA GLY A 10 13.37 5.97 20.72
C GLY A 10 11.85 5.97 20.78
N ILE A 11 11.26 7.14 21.00
CA ILE A 11 9.79 7.31 21.00
C ILE A 11 9.36 7.80 19.61
N LEU A 12 8.69 6.92 18.85
CA LEU A 12 8.05 7.31 17.61
C LEU A 12 6.77 8.10 17.90
N ARG A 13 6.68 9.33 17.36
CA ARG A 13 5.41 10.06 17.28
C ARG A 13 4.49 9.36 16.28
N THR A 14 3.40 8.77 16.78
CA THR A 14 2.43 8.04 15.95
C THR A 14 1.25 8.89 15.48
N TYR A 15 1.21 10.16 15.90
CA TYR A 15 0.13 11.05 15.48
C TYR A 15 0.25 11.33 13.99
N ILE A 16 -0.68 10.80 13.20
CA ILE A 16 -0.83 11.10 11.79
C ILE A 16 -1.95 12.13 11.66
N SER A 17 -1.63 13.32 11.15
CA SER A 17 -2.64 14.35 10.95
C SER A 17 -3.58 13.95 9.80
N PRO A 18 -4.85 14.39 9.81
CA PRO A 18 -5.79 14.13 8.71
C PRO A 18 -5.27 14.65 7.35
N TYR A 19 -4.59 15.80 7.36
CA TYR A 19 -3.95 16.36 6.18
C TYR A 19 -2.84 15.47 5.65
N LEU A 20 -1.96 14.96 6.53
CA LEU A 20 -0.88 14.06 6.14
C LEU A 20 -1.43 12.75 5.55
N LYS A 21 -2.48 12.19 6.17
CA LYS A 21 -3.17 11.00 5.65
C LYS A 21 -3.72 11.25 4.25
N LYS A 22 -4.42 12.37 4.03
CA LYS A 22 -4.98 12.72 2.72
C LYS A 22 -3.88 12.91 1.66
N LYS A 23 -2.79 13.60 2.03
CA LYS A 23 -1.64 13.79 1.14
C LYS A 23 -1.01 12.46 0.74
N TYR A 24 -0.82 11.55 1.70
CA TYR A 24 -0.28 10.22 1.44
C TYR A 24 -1.19 9.40 0.51
N LEU A 25 -2.50 9.42 0.73
CA LEU A 25 -3.45 8.73 -0.15
C LEU A 25 -3.39 9.26 -1.60
N ASN A 26 -3.28 10.58 -1.79
CA ASN A 26 -3.09 11.15 -3.13
C ASN A 26 -1.79 10.66 -3.78
N MET A 27 -0.69 10.59 -3.02
CA MET A 27 0.58 10.07 -3.54
C MET A 27 0.47 8.59 -3.92
N LEU A 28 -0.24 7.80 -3.11
CA LEU A 28 -0.47 6.38 -3.38
C LEU A 28 -1.30 6.17 -4.66
N GLU A 29 -2.35 6.96 -4.86
CA GLU A 29 -3.14 6.92 -6.10
C GLU A 29 -2.30 7.25 -7.34
N VAL A 30 -1.48 8.31 -7.26
CA VAL A 30 -0.58 8.68 -8.37
C VAL A 30 0.43 7.56 -8.64
N HIS A 31 1.01 6.96 -7.59
CA HIS A 31 1.93 5.83 -7.71
C HIS A 31 1.26 4.63 -8.39
N ASN A 32 0.08 4.23 -7.94
CA ASN A 32 -0.68 3.12 -8.52
C ASN A 32 -1.06 3.39 -9.99
N ALA A 33 -1.40 4.64 -10.34
CA ALA A 33 -1.69 5.02 -11.72
C ALA A 33 -0.46 4.86 -12.63
N MET A 34 0.73 5.27 -12.17
CA MET A 34 1.98 5.09 -12.93
C MET A 34 2.30 3.60 -13.16
N VAL A 35 2.17 2.76 -12.13
CA VAL A 35 2.41 1.31 -12.26
C VAL A 35 1.40 0.69 -13.23
N ARG A 36 0.11 1.04 -13.11
CA ARG A 36 -0.93 0.55 -14.02
C ARG A 36 -0.63 0.93 -15.47
N HIS A 37 -0.17 2.17 -15.71
CA HIS A 37 0.22 2.62 -17.05
C HIS A 37 1.37 1.78 -17.62
N ALA A 38 2.43 1.55 -16.83
CA ALA A 38 3.56 0.73 -17.26
C ALA A 38 3.15 -0.73 -17.57
N CYS A 39 2.23 -1.30 -16.79
CA CYS A 39 1.65 -2.61 -17.09
C CYS A 39 0.88 -2.62 -18.41
N LEU A 40 0.05 -1.60 -18.66
CA LEU A 40 -0.71 -1.47 -19.91
C LEU A 40 0.20 -1.38 -21.14
N GLU A 41 1.27 -0.59 -21.07
CA GLU A 41 2.27 -0.47 -22.14
C GLU A 41 2.98 -1.79 -22.44
N SER A 42 3.13 -2.64 -21.42
CA SER A 42 3.79 -3.94 -21.52
C SER A 42 2.83 -5.10 -21.79
N ASN A 43 1.54 -4.82 -22.03
CA ASN A 43 0.46 -5.80 -22.14
C ASN A 43 0.38 -6.77 -20.93
N ALA A 44 0.78 -6.27 -19.76
CA ALA A 44 0.76 -7.00 -18.49
C ALA A 44 -0.52 -6.70 -17.70
N LYS A 45 -0.99 -7.68 -16.92
CA LYS A 45 -2.14 -7.50 -16.02
C LYS A 45 -1.69 -6.77 -14.73
N PHE A 46 -2.42 -5.72 -14.36
CA PHE A 46 -2.22 -5.03 -13.08
C PHE A 46 -3.22 -5.54 -12.03
N TYR A 47 -2.72 -5.90 -10.86
CA TYR A 47 -3.53 -6.33 -9.71
C TYR A 47 -3.20 -5.44 -8.50
N SER A 48 -4.23 -5.04 -7.76
CA SER A 48 -4.10 -4.31 -6.49
C SER A 48 -4.92 -5.02 -5.42
N ILE A 49 -4.33 -5.20 -4.25
CA ILE A 49 -4.94 -5.88 -3.10
C ILE A 49 -4.75 -5.00 -1.87
N ALA A 50 -5.77 -4.89 -1.04
CA ALA A 50 -5.72 -4.14 0.21
C ALA A 50 -5.07 -4.97 1.33
N THR A 51 -4.42 -4.30 2.29
CA THR A 51 -3.67 -4.96 3.37
C THR A 51 -4.54 -5.64 4.42
N ASP A 52 -5.86 -5.43 4.37
CA ASP A 52 -6.85 -6.16 5.16
C ASP A 52 -7.18 -7.55 4.58
N THR A 53 -6.73 -7.83 3.35
CA THR A 53 -6.86 -9.15 2.73
C THR A 53 -5.72 -10.06 3.19
N PRO A 54 -6.02 -11.26 3.75
CA PRO A 54 -4.99 -12.23 4.09
C PRO A 54 -4.10 -12.58 2.89
N LEU A 55 -2.80 -12.75 3.13
CA LEU A 55 -1.82 -12.91 2.06
C LEU A 55 -2.13 -14.09 1.12
N PHE A 56 -2.57 -15.23 1.65
CA PHE A 56 -2.93 -16.39 0.84
C PHE A 56 -4.19 -16.15 -0.01
N ASP A 57 -5.18 -15.46 0.54
CA ASP A 57 -6.40 -15.09 -0.19
C ASP A 57 -6.08 -14.12 -1.33
N ALA A 58 -5.14 -13.19 -1.10
CA ALA A 58 -4.66 -12.28 -2.13
C ALA A 58 -4.07 -13.04 -3.33
N PHE A 59 -3.18 -14.00 -3.08
CA PHE A 59 -2.61 -14.83 -4.16
C PHE A 59 -3.68 -15.65 -4.87
N TYR A 60 -4.61 -16.26 -4.13
CA TYR A 60 -5.70 -17.03 -4.72
C TYR A 60 -6.55 -16.17 -5.67
N GLN A 61 -6.92 -14.96 -5.25
CA GLN A 61 -7.69 -14.04 -6.08
C GLN A 61 -6.98 -13.63 -7.37
N VAL A 62 -5.65 -13.46 -7.32
CA VAL A 62 -4.85 -13.09 -8.50
C VAL A 62 -4.77 -14.26 -9.48
N VAL A 63 -4.45 -15.46 -8.99
CA VAL A 63 -4.31 -16.66 -9.82
C VAL A 63 -5.66 -17.10 -10.41
N ALA A 64 -6.75 -17.05 -9.64
CA ALA A 64 -8.08 -17.44 -10.13
C ALA A 64 -8.68 -16.47 -11.16
N LYS A 65 -8.20 -15.22 -11.23
CA LYS A 65 -8.58 -14.22 -12.25
C LYS A 65 -7.62 -14.20 -13.46
N GLY A 66 -6.55 -15.00 -13.41
CA GLY A 66 -5.53 -15.13 -14.46
C GLY A 66 -6.04 -15.94 -15.63
#